data_AF-A0AAE9D2A1-F1
#
_entry.id   AF-A0AAE9D2A1-F1
#
_cell.length_a   1.000
_cell.length_b   1.000
_cell.length_c   1.000
_cell.angle_alpha   90.00
_cell.angle_beta   90.00
_cell.angle_gamma   90.00
#
_symmetry.space_group_name_H-M   'P 1'
#
loop_
_entity.id
_entity.type
_entity.pdbx_description
1 polymer ?
#
loop_
_entity_poly.entity_id
_entity_poly.type
_entity_poly.pdbx_seq_one_letter_code
_entity_poly.pdbx_strand_id
1 'polypeptide(L)'
;MTHRKVYGLGILIALASIANFVGVFTPCWLSGTTERLQECAGIVPYYSTEKAWLAISSWLMFITVAFTLTAIFAYFIVQARVLHSGFCCGCRKWFILISIIALLISIMTAAAVILLAINFKKYDDSGLEITVSI
;
A
#
# COMPACT_ATOMS: atom_id res chain seq x y z
N MET A 1 12.85 -4.57 -29.12
CA MET A 1 12.43 -5.52 -28.06
C MET A 1 12.34 -4.87 -26.68
N THR A 2 13.20 -3.91 -26.35
CA THR A 2 13.30 -3.24 -25.04
C THR A 2 12.09 -2.38 -24.66
N HIS A 3 11.43 -1.72 -25.61
CA HIS A 3 10.24 -0.90 -25.36
C HIS A 3 9.04 -1.69 -24.79
N ARG A 4 8.85 -2.95 -25.21
CA ARG A 4 7.76 -3.79 -24.69
C ARG A 4 7.93 -4.10 -23.20
N LYS A 5 9.17 -4.27 -22.74
CA LYS A 5 9.48 -4.56 -21.33
C LYS A 5 9.20 -3.34 -20.43
N VAL A 6 9.60 -2.15 -20.87
CA VAL A 6 9.35 -0.90 -20.13
C VAL A 6 7.85 -0.57 -20.11
N TYR A 7 7.14 -0.85 -21.20
CA TYR A 7 5.69 -0.72 -21.24
C TYR A 7 4.99 -1.69 -20.28
N GLY A 8 5.38 -2.97 -20.27
CA GLY A 8 4.87 -3.96 -19.32
C GLY A 8 5.12 -3.58 -17.86
N LEU A 9 6.29 -3.02 -17.55
CA LEU A 9 6.61 -2.50 -16.22
C LEU A 9 5.69 -1.32 -15.82
N GLY A 10 5.32 -0.46 -16.77
CA GLY A 10 4.35 0.61 -16.55
C GLY A 10 2.96 0.11 -16.19
N ILE A 11 2.48 -0.89 -16.93
CA ILE A 11 1.19 -1.53 -16.63
C ILE A 11 1.21 -2.14 -15.23
N LEU A 12 2.30 -2.83 -14.87
CA LEU A 12 2.44 -3.43 -13.54
C LEU A 12 2.41 -2.38 -12.43
N ILE A 13 3.14 -1.26 -12.61
CA ILE A 13 3.11 -0.14 -11.65
C ILE A 13 1.72 0.48 -11.56
N ALA A 14 1.03 0.67 -12.69
CA ALA A 14 -0.32 1.21 -12.71
C ALA A 14 -1.31 0.31 -11.94
N LEU A 15 -1.30 -1.00 -12.21
CA LEU A 15 -2.14 -1.97 -11.51
C LEU A 15 -1.81 -2.02 -10.02
N ALA A 16 -0.53 -2.08 -9.65
CA ALA A 16 -0.09 -2.06 -8.26
C ALA A 16 -0.50 -0.75 -7.56
N SER A 17 -0.45 0.38 -8.26
CA SER A 17 -0.87 1.67 -7.72
C SER A 17 -2.36 1.68 -7.45
N ILE A 18 -3.19 1.26 -8.42
CA ILE A 18 -4.65 1.15 -8.24
C ILE A 18 -4.97 0.23 -7.06
N ALA A 19 -4.34 -0.94 -7.00
CA ALA A 19 -4.54 -1.87 -5.90
C ALA A 19 -4.14 -1.26 -4.54
N ASN A 20 -3.03 -0.51 -4.47
CA ASN A 20 -2.61 0.18 -3.25
C ASN A 20 -3.58 1.31 -2.86
N PHE A 21 -4.04 2.11 -3.82
CA PHE A 21 -5.04 3.16 -3.56
C PHE A 21 -6.36 2.59 -3.06
N VAL A 22 -6.90 1.59 -3.78
CA VAL A 22 -8.14 0.92 -3.37
C VAL A 22 -7.95 0.26 -2.01
N GLY A 23 -6.82 -0.42 -1.79
CA GLY A 23 -6.49 -1.04 -0.51
C GLY A 23 -6.45 -0.04 0.64
N VAL A 24 -5.70 1.06 0.51
CA VAL A 24 -5.54 2.06 1.60
C VAL A 24 -6.84 2.80 1.88
N PHE A 25 -7.59 3.19 0.85
CA PHE A 25 -8.80 4.01 0.98
C PHE A 25 -10.09 3.19 1.05
N THR A 26 -10.02 1.86 1.15
CA THR A 26 -11.22 1.05 1.30
C THR A 26 -11.89 1.37 2.65
N PRO A 27 -13.22 1.57 2.68
CA PRO A 27 -13.93 1.96 3.89
C PRO A 27 -14.22 0.79 4.86
N CYS A 28 -13.93 -0.45 4.47
CA CYS A 28 -14.21 -1.65 5.26
C CYS A 28 -12.93 -2.41 5.63
N TRP A 29 -11.94 -1.73 6.21
CA TRP A 29 -10.79 -2.42 6.83
C TRP A 29 -11.20 -3.17 8.10
N LEU A 30 -12.13 -2.58 8.83
CA LEU A 30 -12.61 -3.01 10.12
C LEU A 30 -14.10 -3.25 9.99
N SER A 31 -14.55 -4.46 10.33
CA SER A 31 -15.97 -4.80 10.37
C SER A 31 -16.33 -5.27 11.77
N GLY A 32 -17.27 -4.57 12.41
CA GLY A 32 -17.85 -4.97 13.69
C GLY A 32 -19.32 -5.27 13.53
N THR A 33 -19.80 -6.32 14.20
CA THR A 33 -21.23 -6.59 14.34
C THR A 33 -21.70 -6.08 15.69
N THR A 34 -22.44 -4.97 15.70
CA THR A 34 -23.26 -4.59 16.86
C THR A 34 -24.69 -5.06 16.57
N GLU A 35 -25.48 -5.43 17.59
CA GLU A 35 -26.75 -6.17 17.49
C GLU A 35 -27.80 -5.70 16.45
N ARG A 36 -27.63 -4.54 15.81
CA ARG A 36 -28.51 -4.06 14.72
C ARG A 36 -27.83 -3.38 13.52
N LEU A 37 -26.49 -3.23 13.47
CA LEU A 37 -25.79 -2.63 12.33
C LEU A 37 -24.38 -3.20 12.14
N GLN A 38 -24.02 -3.48 10.88
CA GLN A 38 -22.65 -3.76 10.46
C GLN A 38 -21.93 -2.44 10.26
N GLU A 39 -21.03 -2.10 11.18
CA GLU A 39 -20.22 -0.88 11.07
C GLU A 39 -18.91 -1.21 10.35
N CYS A 40 -18.72 -0.60 9.18
CA CYS A 40 -17.45 -0.61 8.45
C CYS A 40 -16.66 0.65 8.78
N ALA A 41 -15.40 0.49 9.19
CA ALA A 41 -14.46 1.59 9.32
C ALA A 41 -13.23 1.38 8.43
N GLY A 42 -12.82 2.47 7.77
CA GLY A 42 -11.58 2.52 6.99
C GLY A 42 -10.39 2.73 7.92
N ILE A 43 -9.19 2.40 7.44
CA ILE A 43 -7.96 2.62 8.21
C ILE A 43 -7.48 4.08 8.20
N VAL A 44 -7.96 4.87 7.24
CA VAL A 44 -7.69 6.32 7.09
C VAL A 44 -9.03 7.03 6.86
N PRO A 45 -9.32 8.18 7.52
CA PRO A 45 -8.48 8.93 8.45
C PRO A 45 -8.51 8.37 9.88
N TYR A 46 -7.34 8.38 10.54
CA TYR A 46 -7.21 8.01 11.95
C TYR A 46 -7.73 9.12 12.87
N TYR A 47 -8.54 8.75 13.87
CA TYR A 47 -8.98 9.66 14.93
C TYR A 47 -8.13 9.49 16.19
N SER A 48 -7.75 10.58 16.85
CA SER A 48 -6.87 10.58 18.04
C SER A 48 -7.43 9.79 19.24
N THR A 49 -8.71 9.45 19.23
CA THR A 49 -9.40 8.64 20.25
C THR A 49 -9.20 7.13 20.07
N GLU A 50 -8.63 6.69 18.95
CA GLU A 50 -8.40 5.27 18.64
C GLU A 50 -7.14 4.71 19.31
N LYS A 51 -6.94 3.39 19.20
CA LYS A 51 -5.81 2.70 19.80
C LYS A 51 -4.51 2.99 19.03
N ALA A 52 -3.40 3.11 19.76
CA ALA A 52 -2.09 3.41 19.17
C ALA A 52 -1.64 2.44 18.06
N TRP A 53 -2.00 1.14 18.15
CA TRP A 53 -1.65 0.16 17.12
C TRP A 53 -2.42 0.37 15.80
N LEU A 54 -3.69 0.84 15.86
CA LEU A 54 -4.43 1.28 14.67
C LEU A 54 -3.77 2.49 14.03
N ALA A 55 -3.29 3.43 14.85
CA ALA A 55 -2.57 4.61 14.37
C ALA A 55 -1.31 4.21 13.58
N ILE A 56 -0.51 3.29 14.13
CA ILE A 56 0.72 2.83 13.49
C ILE A 56 0.40 2.11 12.17
N SER A 57 -0.60 1.22 12.14
CA SER A 57 -1.01 0.56 10.90
C SER A 57 -1.53 1.55 9.86
N SER A 58 -2.31 2.55 10.28
CA SER A 58 -2.79 3.64 9.41
C SER A 58 -1.65 4.45 8.81
N TRP A 59 -0.65 4.82 9.61
CA TRP A 59 0.52 5.56 9.13
C TRP A 59 1.36 4.74 8.15
N LEU A 60 1.58 3.45 8.44
CA LEU A 60 2.31 2.56 7.54
C LEU A 60 1.61 2.46 6.17
N MET A 61 0.29 2.27 6.16
CA MET A 61 -0.53 2.24 4.94
C MET A 61 -0.56 3.58 4.21
N PHE A 62 -0.60 4.71 4.93
CA PHE A 62 -0.56 6.02 4.29
C PHE A 62 0.80 6.32 3.64
N ILE A 63 1.89 5.91 4.28
CA ILE A 63 3.24 6.06 3.70
C ILE A 63 3.41 5.22 2.42
N THR A 64 2.74 4.07 2.29
CA THR A 64 2.79 3.30 1.03
C THR A 64 2.20 4.07 -0.14
N VAL A 65 1.21 4.95 0.08
CA VAL A 65 0.66 5.84 -0.95
C VAL A 65 1.73 6.82 -1.44
N ALA A 66 2.48 7.44 -0.50
CA ALA A 66 3.56 8.36 -0.85
C ALA A 66 4.68 7.67 -1.65
N PHE A 67 5.06 6.45 -1.25
CA PHE A 67 6.03 5.65 -2.01
C PHE A 67 5.50 5.22 -3.38
N THR A 68 4.21 4.90 -3.49
CA THR A 68 3.56 4.56 -4.77
C THR A 68 3.63 5.74 -5.74
N LEU A 69 3.30 6.96 -5.27
CA LEU A 69 3.43 8.18 -6.08
C LEU A 69 4.88 8.42 -6.51
N THR A 70 5.84 8.17 -5.61
CA THR A 70 7.28 8.28 -5.91
C THR A 70 7.70 7.27 -6.98
N ALA A 71 7.19 6.04 -6.93
CA ALA A 71 7.46 5.01 -7.95
C ALA A 71 6.88 5.39 -9.33
N ILE A 72 5.67 5.95 -9.36
CA ILE A 72 5.06 6.48 -10.60
C ILE A 72 5.92 7.60 -11.18
N PHE A 73 6.37 8.54 -10.35
CA PHE A 73 7.22 9.65 -10.80
C PHE A 73 8.57 9.15 -11.35
N ALA A 74 9.21 8.23 -10.64
CA ALA A 74 10.45 7.59 -11.08
C ALA A 74 10.25 6.84 -12.41
N TYR A 75 9.10 6.19 -12.61
CA TYR A 75 8.78 5.53 -13.87
C TYR A 75 8.68 6.51 -15.05
N PHE A 76 8.01 7.65 -14.88
CA PHE A 76 7.96 8.67 -15.94
C PHE A 76 9.33 9.23 -16.30
N ILE A 77 10.21 9.44 -15.31
CA ILE A 77 11.60 9.85 -15.55
C ILE A 77 12.35 8.79 -16.38
N VAL A 78 12.18 7.51 -16.05
CA VAL A 78 12.79 6.40 -16.81
C VAL A 78 12.27 6.37 -18.23
N GLN A 79 10.95 6.47 -18.42
CA GLN A 79 10.35 6.49 -19.75
C GLN A 79 10.87 7.64 -20.61
N ALA A 80 10.91 8.86 -20.07
CA ALA A 80 11.44 10.03 -20.77
C ALA A 80 12.92 9.83 -21.17
N ARG A 81 13.75 9.29 -20.25
CA ARG A 81 15.18 9.01 -20.54
C ARG A 81 15.36 7.93 -21.60
N VAL A 82 14.56 6.86 -21.55
CA VAL A 82 14.62 5.76 -22.53
C VAL A 82 14.17 6.23 -23.91
N LEU A 83 13.17 7.11 -23.99
CA LEU A 83 12.72 7.70 -25.27
C LEU A 83 13.74 8.67 -25.85
N HIS A 84 14.36 9.51 -25.02
CA HIS A 84 15.28 10.55 -25.49
C HIS A 84 16.69 10.02 -25.82
N SER A 85 17.25 9.12 -25.00
CA SER A 85 18.66 8.72 -25.07
C SER A 85 18.86 7.21 -25.27
N GLY A 86 17.78 6.43 -25.38
CA GLY A 86 17.85 4.98 -25.40
C GLY A 86 18.23 4.38 -24.04
N PHE A 87 18.63 3.10 -24.04
CA PHE A 87 18.98 2.38 -22.82
C PHE A 87 20.42 2.68 -22.40
N CYS A 88 20.62 3.60 -21.46
CA CYS A 88 21.94 3.94 -20.92
C CYS A 88 22.17 3.33 -19.53
N CYS A 89 23.43 3.16 -19.09
CA CYS A 89 23.78 2.72 -17.72
C CYS A 89 23.11 3.54 -16.62
N GLY A 90 22.84 4.83 -16.87
CA GLY A 90 22.12 5.71 -15.95
C GLY A 90 20.67 5.28 -15.66
N CYS A 91 20.01 4.59 -16.60
CA CYS A 91 18.63 4.10 -16.40
C CYS A 91 18.59 2.93 -15.41
N ARG A 92 19.67 2.16 -15.26
CA ARG A 92 19.74 1.02 -14.34
C ARG A 92 19.54 1.43 -12.89
N LYS A 93 20.08 2.58 -12.48
CA LYS A 93 19.92 3.12 -11.12
C LYS A 93 18.45 3.40 -10.79
N TRP A 94 17.70 3.93 -11.75
CA TRP A 94 16.28 4.21 -11.59
C TRP A 94 15.44 2.93 -11.51
N PHE A 95 15.76 1.90 -12.30
CA PHE A 95 15.08 0.60 -12.16
C PHE A 95 15.34 -0.05 -10.79
N ILE A 96 16.57 0.06 -10.27
CA ILE A 96 16.89 -0.41 -8.91
C ILE A 96 16.10 0.38 -7.87
N LEU A 97 16.01 1.71 -8.02
CA LEU A 97 15.20 2.56 -7.14
C LEU A 97 13.72 2.12 -7.12
N ILE A 98 13.11 1.91 -8.29
CA ILE A 98 11.73 1.44 -8.40
C ILE A 98 11.57 0.08 -7.71
N SER A 99 12.51 -0.83 -7.89
CA SER A 99 12.50 -2.15 -7.24
C SER A 99 12.58 -2.05 -5.72
N ILE A 100 13.42 -1.17 -5.18
CA ILE A 100 13.55 -0.95 -3.74
C ILE A 100 12.26 -0.35 -3.17
N ILE A 101 11.68 0.63 -3.85
CA ILE A 101 10.42 1.25 -3.44
C ILE A 101 9.29 0.22 -3.43
N ALA A 102 9.20 -0.64 -4.45
CA ALA A 102 8.20 -1.70 -4.51
C ALA A 102 8.35 -2.70 -3.34
N LEU A 103 9.59 -3.09 -3.01
CA LEU A 103 9.86 -3.93 -1.85
C LEU A 103 9.45 -3.25 -0.54
N LEU A 104 9.78 -1.98 -0.35
CA LEU A 104 9.38 -1.22 0.84
C LEU A 104 7.85 -1.15 0.98
N ILE A 105 7.12 -0.88 -0.11
CA ILE A 105 5.65 -0.89 -0.12
C ILE A 105 5.12 -2.25 0.37
N SER A 106 5.65 -3.35 -0.15
CA SER A 106 5.20 -4.69 0.26
C SER A 106 5.46 -4.99 1.73
N ILE A 107 6.64 -4.63 2.24
CA ILE A 107 7.02 -4.85 3.65
C ILE A 107 6.15 -4.02 4.59
N MET A 108 5.93 -2.75 4.27
CA MET A 108 5.10 -1.86 5.09
C MET A 108 3.63 -2.30 5.11
N THR A 109 3.10 -2.72 3.95
CA THR A 109 1.74 -3.26 3.85
C THR A 109 1.60 -4.52 4.69
N ALA A 110 2.54 -5.47 4.57
CA ALA A 110 2.54 -6.70 5.36
C ALA A 110 2.63 -6.40 6.86
N ALA A 111 3.51 -5.49 7.28
CA ALA A 111 3.64 -5.09 8.67
C ALA A 111 2.36 -4.47 9.23
N ALA A 112 1.68 -3.60 8.46
CA ALA A 112 0.40 -3.02 8.85
C ALA A 112 -0.68 -4.09 9.06
N VAL A 113 -0.82 -5.02 8.11
CA VAL A 113 -1.80 -6.13 8.20
C VAL A 113 -1.49 -7.06 9.37
N ILE A 114 -0.22 -7.43 9.58
CA ILE A 114 0.20 -8.28 10.70
C ILE A 114 -0.10 -7.60 12.04
N LEU A 115 0.20 -6.29 12.17
CA LEU A 115 -0.10 -5.53 13.38
C LEU A 115 -1.60 -5.50 13.67
N LEU A 116 -2.45 -5.31 12.65
CA LEU A 116 -3.90 -5.40 12.82
C LEU A 116 -4.31 -6.80 13.28
N ALA A 117 -3.88 -7.85 12.57
CA ALA A 117 -4.27 -9.22 12.85
C ALA A 117 -3.92 -9.68 14.27
N ILE A 118 -2.70 -9.38 14.74
CA ILE A 118 -2.24 -9.79 16.08
C ILE A 118 -3.03 -9.04 17.17
N ASN A 119 -3.29 -7.74 16.98
CA ASN A 119 -4.01 -6.96 17.97
C ASN A 119 -5.50 -7.32 18.00
N PHE A 120 -6.14 -7.57 16.84
CA PHE A 120 -7.52 -8.04 16.81
C PHE A 120 -7.69 -9.39 17.50
N LYS A 121 -6.82 -10.36 17.20
CA LYS A 121 -6.83 -11.66 17.88
C LYS A 121 -6.77 -11.51 19.41
N LYS A 122 -5.93 -10.60 19.89
CA LYS A 122 -5.79 -10.33 21.33
C LYS A 122 -7.04 -9.68 21.94
N TYR A 123 -7.76 -8.85 21.18
CA TYR A 123 -9.02 -8.23 21.62
C TYR A 123 -10.18 -9.22 21.60
N ASP A 124 -10.24 -10.11 20.62
CA ASP A 124 -11.25 -11.15 20.50
C ASP A 124 -11.18 -12.17 21.66
N ASP A 125 -9.96 -12.61 22.01
CA ASP A 125 -9.70 -13.45 23.20
C ASP A 125 -10.12 -12.76 24.54
N SER A 126 -10.36 -11.44 24.53
CA SER A 126 -10.87 -10.69 25.68
C SER A 126 -12.38 -10.44 25.69
N GLY A 127 -13.13 -11.00 24.72
CA GLY A 127 -14.60 -11.07 24.73
C GLY A 127 -15.35 -10.05 23.85
N LEU A 128 -14.75 -9.54 22.78
CA LEU A 128 -15.42 -8.66 21.80
C LEU A 128 -15.07 -9.10 20.36
N GLU A 129 -16.03 -9.70 19.66
CA GLU A 129 -15.86 -10.22 18.29
C GLU A 129 -15.68 -9.07 17.27
N ILE A 130 -14.45 -8.87 16.79
CA ILE A 130 -14.15 -7.97 15.67
C ILE A 130 -13.47 -8.78 14.56
N THR A 131 -14.13 -8.88 13.41
CA THR A 131 -13.64 -9.65 12.25
C THR A 131 -12.89 -8.74 11.27
N VAL A 132 -11.72 -9.21 10.82
CA VAL A 132 -10.94 -8.57 9.74
C VAL A 132 -11.44 -9.09 8.40
N SER A 133 -11.97 -8.19 7.56
CA SER A 133 -12.40 -8.51 6.19
C SER A 133 -11.31 -8.08 5.22
N ILE A 134 -10.49 -9.02 4.73
CA ILE A 134 -9.54 -8.83 3.62
C ILE A 134 -10.12 -9.50 2.38
#